data_AF-A0AAD7FN64-F1
#
_entry.id   AF-A0AAD7FN64-F1
#
_cell.length_a   1.000
_cell.length_b   1.000
_cell.length_c   1.000
_cell.angle_alpha   90.00
_cell.angle_beta   90.00
_cell.angle_gamma   90.00
#
_symmetry.space_group_name_H-M   'P 1'
#
loop_
_entity.id
_entity.type
_entity.pdbx_description
1 polymer ?
#
loop_
_entity_poly.entity_id
_entity_poly.type
_entity_poly.pdbx_seq_one_letter_code
_entity_poly.pdbx_strand_id
1 'polypeptide(L)'
;MDEPQTSSATGNAQAQASGSQPQVRSRITVVCAECKRLKLKCDRRTPCASCVKRDTVVRCIYSPAAAEKVDLHSLNNRLIQVEGLLAQ
;
A
#
# COMPACT_ATOMS: atom_id res chain seq x y z
N MET A 1 -34.42 -25.52 0.55
CA MET A 1 -35.55 -24.89 1.25
C MET A 1 -35.20 -24.64 2.72
N ASP A 2 -34.82 -23.46 3.22
CA ASP A 2 -33.76 -22.46 2.87
C ASP A 2 -33.58 -21.53 4.12
N GLU A 3 -32.67 -20.56 4.28
CA GLU A 3 -31.78 -19.78 3.39
C GLU A 3 -30.37 -19.59 4.05
N PRO A 4 -29.37 -18.91 3.42
CA PRO A 4 -27.99 -18.84 3.92
C PRO A 4 -27.76 -17.74 4.98
N GLN A 5 -26.72 -17.91 5.80
CA GLN A 5 -26.31 -16.89 6.77
C GLN A 5 -25.64 -15.68 6.11
N THR A 6 -26.10 -14.49 6.49
CA THR A 6 -25.80 -13.21 5.83
C THR A 6 -24.38 -12.70 6.09
N SER A 7 -23.76 -12.15 5.05
CA SER A 7 -22.43 -11.52 5.13
C SER A 7 -22.56 -10.05 5.55
N SER A 8 -22.12 -9.72 6.77
CA SER A 8 -22.22 -8.36 7.34
C SER A 8 -20.84 -7.76 7.66
N ALA A 9 -20.05 -7.49 6.61
CA ALA A 9 -18.78 -6.78 6.74
C ALA A 9 -19.01 -5.25 6.74
N THR A 10 -19.37 -4.69 7.90
CA THR A 10 -19.65 -3.25 8.05
C THR A 10 -18.39 -2.39 7.96
N GLY A 11 -17.95 -2.10 6.74
CA GLY A 11 -16.87 -1.15 6.45
C GLY A 11 -17.35 0.30 6.58
N ASN A 12 -17.43 0.83 7.79
CA ASN A 12 -17.88 2.20 8.01
C ASN A 12 -16.82 3.22 7.55
N ALA A 13 -17.12 3.98 6.50
CA ALA A 13 -16.25 5.01 5.93
C ALA A 13 -17.02 6.35 5.80
N GLN A 14 -17.46 6.90 6.93
CA GLN A 14 -18.05 8.24 6.98
C GLN A 14 -16.97 9.28 7.29
N ALA A 15 -16.55 10.02 6.26
CA ALA A 15 -15.81 11.25 6.41
C ALA A 15 -16.80 12.42 6.59
N GLN A 16 -16.82 13.02 7.78
CA GLN A 16 -17.49 14.30 8.02
C GLN A 16 -16.46 15.28 8.57
N ALA A 17 -16.32 16.42 7.88
CA ALA A 17 -15.38 17.46 8.24
C ALA A 17 -16.09 18.59 9.01
N SER A 18 -15.57 18.91 10.20
CA SER A 18 -15.82 20.18 10.91
C SER A 18 -14.85 20.28 12.10
N GLY A 19 -14.02 21.31 12.15
CA GLY A 19 -13.15 21.61 13.30
C GLY A 19 -11.68 21.80 12.95
N SER A 20 -11.16 22.98 13.32
CA SER A 20 -9.75 23.38 13.18
C SER A 20 -8.84 22.72 14.22
N GLN A 21 -8.98 21.42 14.44
CA GLN A 21 -8.00 20.64 15.21
C GLN A 21 -6.76 20.38 14.34
N PRO A 22 -5.56 20.20 14.94
CA PRO A 22 -4.38 19.74 14.20
C PRO A 22 -4.71 18.40 13.53
N GLN A 23 -4.92 18.44 12.22
CA GLN A 23 -5.31 17.26 11.44
C GLN A 23 -4.17 16.24 11.48
N VAL A 24 -4.28 15.26 12.37
CA VAL A 24 -3.31 14.16 12.52
C VAL A 24 -3.30 13.38 11.21
N ARG A 25 -2.37 13.75 10.32
CA ARG A 25 -2.24 13.16 8.98
C ARG A 25 -2.04 11.65 9.12
N SER A 26 -3.12 10.91 8.86
CA SER A 26 -3.13 9.46 8.97
C SER A 26 -2.02 8.87 8.10
N ARG A 27 -1.18 8.02 8.69
CA ARG A 27 0.00 7.48 8.00
C ARG A 27 -0.45 6.64 6.80
N ILE A 28 -0.11 7.09 5.60
CA ILE A 28 -0.43 6.39 4.35
C ILE A 28 0.23 5.01 4.35
N THR A 29 -0.56 3.96 4.06
CA THR A 29 -0.06 2.59 3.95
C THR A 29 0.53 2.37 2.56
N VAL A 30 1.84 2.15 2.50
CA VAL A 30 2.61 1.84 1.28
C VAL A 30 2.68 0.35 0.94
N VAL A 31 1.99 -0.50 1.70
CA VAL A 31 1.86 -1.95 1.47
C VAL A 31 0.62 -2.20 0.60
N CYS A 32 0.71 -3.06 -0.43
CA CYS A 32 -0.46 -3.41 -1.24
C CYS A 32 -1.53 -4.14 -0.41
N ALA A 33 -2.79 -4.06 -0.83
CA ALA A 33 -3.94 -4.61 -0.13
C ALA A 33 -3.76 -6.10 0.20
N GLU A 34 -3.30 -6.92 -0.76
CA GLU A 34 -3.13 -8.36 -0.55
C GLU A 34 -1.98 -8.69 0.40
N CYS A 35 -0.81 -8.03 0.30
CA CYS A 35 0.25 -8.21 1.29
C CYS A 35 -0.16 -7.69 2.68
N LYS A 36 -0.96 -6.62 2.77
CA LYS A 36 -1.51 -6.11 4.03
C LYS A 36 -2.46 -7.14 4.66
N ARG A 37 -3.37 -7.72 3.85
CA ARG A 37 -4.32 -8.76 4.27
C ARG A 37 -3.62 -10.02 4.77
N LEU A 38 -2.59 -10.47 4.05
CA LEU A 38 -1.79 -11.65 4.38
C LEU A 38 -0.64 -11.39 5.38
N LYS A 39 -0.49 -10.15 5.88
CA LYS A 39 0.61 -9.72 6.77
C LYS A 39 2.02 -10.02 6.24
N LEU A 40 2.21 -9.87 4.93
CA LEU A 40 3.46 -10.18 4.21
C LEU A 40 4.35 -8.95 4.01
N LYS A 41 5.66 -9.17 3.87
CA LYS A 41 6.58 -8.16 3.38
C LYS A 41 6.23 -7.80 1.93
N CYS A 42 6.00 -6.52 1.69
CA CYS A 42 5.77 -5.93 0.38
C CYS A 42 7.02 -5.16 -0.05
N ASP A 43 7.56 -5.49 -1.23
CA ASP A 43 8.70 -4.83 -1.87
C ASP A 43 8.32 -3.55 -2.64
N ARG A 44 7.02 -3.17 -2.63
CA ARG A 44 6.49 -1.90 -3.15
C ARG A 44 6.68 -1.67 -4.66
N ARG A 45 6.99 -2.73 -5.40
CA ARG A 45 6.89 -2.78 -6.87
C ARG A 45 5.45 -3.06 -7.29
N THR A 46 5.08 -2.71 -8.52
CA THR A 46 3.74 -2.98 -9.06
C THR A 46 3.85 -3.81 -10.34
N PRO A 47 3.40 -5.09 -10.33
CA PRO A 47 3.00 -5.89 -9.18
C PRO A 47 4.18 -6.19 -8.24
N CYS A 48 3.90 -6.47 -6.96
CA CYS A 48 4.93 -6.72 -5.97
C CYS A 48 5.42 -8.18 -6.05
N ALA A 49 6.72 -8.41 -5.81
CA ALA A 49 7.31 -9.75 -5.93
C ALA A 49 6.61 -10.80 -5.05
N SER A 50 6.08 -10.39 -3.89
CA SER A 50 5.29 -11.25 -3.00
C SER A 50 3.94 -11.69 -3.58
N CYS A 51 3.34 -10.90 -4.48
CA CYS A 51 2.10 -11.27 -5.20
C CYS A 51 2.40 -12.01 -6.51
N VAL A 52 3.52 -11.69 -7.18
CA VAL A 52 4.00 -12.45 -8.36
C VAL A 52 4.29 -13.90 -7.97
N LYS A 53 5.03 -14.14 -6.88
CA LYS A 53 5.38 -15.49 -6.39
C LYS A 53 4.21 -16.35 -5.89
N ARG A 54 2.98 -15.84 -5.91
CA ARG A 54 1.76 -16.51 -5.42
C ARG A 54 0.63 -16.47 -6.44
N ASP A 55 0.90 -15.97 -7.64
CA ASP A 55 -0.08 -15.72 -8.71
C ASP A 55 -1.29 -14.87 -8.28
N THR A 56 -1.12 -14.04 -7.23
CA THR A 56 -2.14 -13.09 -6.75
C THR A 56 -1.96 -11.70 -7.32
N VAL A 57 -1.31 -11.56 -8.48
CA VAL A 57 -1.01 -10.26 -9.13
C VAL A 57 -2.27 -9.41 -9.35
N VAL A 58 -3.40 -10.04 -9.69
CA VAL A 58 -4.70 -9.39 -9.88
C VAL A 58 -5.23 -8.72 -8.59
N ARG A 59 -4.82 -9.21 -7.42
CA ARG A 59 -5.18 -8.63 -6.10
C ARG A 59 -4.11 -7.65 -5.57
N CYS A 60 -3.03 -7.40 -6.32
CA CYS A 60 -1.92 -6.54 -5.90
C CYS A 60 -2.24 -5.03 -6.06
N ILE A 61 -3.26 -4.57 -5.33
CA ILE A 61 -3.78 -3.20 -5.43
C ILE A 61 -3.12 -2.29 -4.38
N TYR A 62 -2.68 -1.10 -4.78
CA TYR A 62 -2.18 -0.06 -3.87
C TYR A 62 -3.26 0.99 -3.61
N SER A 63 -3.18 1.70 -2.47
CA SER A 63 -4.06 2.84 -2.25
C SER A 63 -3.67 4.01 -3.17
N PRO A 64 -4.61 4.85 -3.66
CA PRO A 64 -4.28 5.99 -4.51
C PRO A 64 -3.22 6.92 -3.89
N ALA A 65 -3.38 7.21 -2.59
CA ALA A 65 -2.43 8.01 -1.81
C ALA A 65 -1.02 7.38 -1.67
N ALA A 66 -0.87 6.08 -1.94
CA ALA A 66 0.43 5.41 -2.04
C ALA A 66 0.95 5.37 -3.49
N ALA A 67 0.09 5.37 -4.50
CA ALA A 67 0.47 5.42 -5.91
C ALA A 67 0.96 6.82 -6.33
N GLU A 68 0.37 7.89 -5.80
CA GLU A 68 0.80 9.27 -6.01
C GLU A 68 2.15 9.60 -5.34
N LYS A 69 2.61 8.77 -4.39
CA LYS A 69 3.79 9.05 -3.58
C LYS A 69 5.02 8.32 -4.09
N VAL A 70 5.91 9.10 -4.70
CA VAL A 70 7.29 8.71 -4.99
C VAL A 70 8.00 8.28 -3.68
N ASP A 71 8.51 7.04 -3.64
CA ASP A 71 9.22 6.51 -2.46
C ASP A 71 10.64 7.08 -2.36
N LEU A 72 10.77 8.21 -1.65
CA LEU A 72 12.01 8.95 -1.47
C LEU A 72 13.17 8.09 -0.98
N HIS A 73 12.91 7.10 -0.11
CA HIS A 73 13.95 6.16 0.37
C HIS A 73 14.49 5.28 -0.76
N SER A 74 13.62 4.75 -1.62
CA SER A 74 14.04 3.98 -2.79
C SER A 74 14.77 4.84 -3.82
N LEU A 75 14.51 6.15 -3.88
CA LEU A 75 15.22 7.09 -4.74
C LEU A 75 16.61 7.40 -4.19
N ASN A 76 16.71 7.77 -2.91
CA ASN A 76 17.96 8.01 -2.19
C ASN A 76 18.93 6.83 -2.31
N ASN A 77 18.44 5.60 -2.12
CA ASN A 77 19.27 4.39 -2.24
C ASN A 77 19.79 4.17 -3.67
N ARG A 78 19.04 4.58 -4.71
CA ARG A 78 19.51 4.52 -6.11
C ARG A 78 20.54 5.60 -6.40
N LEU A 79 20.35 6.81 -5.88
CA LEU A 79 21.30 7.92 -6.05
C LEU A 79 22.67 7.53 -5.47
N ILE A 80 22.72 7.05 -4.23
CA ILE A 80 23.95 6.56 -3.58
C ILE A 80 24.66 5.50 -4.43
N GLN A 81 23.90 4.57 -5.03
CA GLN A 81 24.48 3.53 -5.89
C GLN A 81 25.05 4.11 -7.20
N VAL A 82 24.37 5.07 -7.83
CA VAL A 82 24.83 5.72 -9.07
C VAL A 82 26.05 6.61 -8.79
N GLU A 83 26.02 7.39 -7.72
CA GLU A 83 27.15 8.23 -7.27
C GLU A 83 28.40 7.38 -7.01
N GLY A 84 28.27 6.24 -6.33
CA GLY A 84 29.36 5.31 -6.10
C GLY A 84 29.92 4.63 -7.36
N LEU A 85 29.14 4.54 -8.44
CA LEU A 85 29.62 4.05 -9.75
C LEU A 85 30.31 5.14 -10.58
N LEU A 86 29.92 6.41 -10.41
CA LEU A 86 30.51 7.55 -11.10
C LEU A 86 31.78 8.10 -10.42
N ALA A 87 32.03 7.72 -9.16
CA ALA A 87 33.20 8.10 -8.39
C ALA A 87 34.39 7.11 -8.51
N GLN A 88 34.34 6.17 -9.45
CA GLN A 88 35.38 5.19 -9.79
C GLN A 88 36.04 5.55 -11.14
#